data_AF-A0A7W1IZ02-F1
#
_entry.id   AF-A0A7W1IZ02-F1
#
_cell.length_a   1.000
_cell.length_b   1.000
_cell.length_c   1.000
_cell.angle_alpha   90.00
_cell.angle_beta   90.00
_cell.angle_gamma   90.00
#
_symmetry.space_group_name_H-M   'P 1'
#
loop_
_entity.id
_entity.type
_entity.pdbx_description
1 polymer ?
#
loop_
_entity_poly.entity_id
_entity_poly.type
_entity_poly.pdbx_seq_one_letter_code
_entity_poly.pdbx_strand_id
1 'polypeptide(L)'
;MNKATILAVILLAIIAAGALMVNREMRDATARPAVQRQLSQARLAQFAEALRQYQGEHHTWPDTTAQLLRAGKLPATSTMVRGAGIYRYRKPAAAGPADTLVMWSDRPHDGVAAGESWGGEGQVTDKAVPPTAYALTAGLEVVALSPEEWAKRKPTEEIAQPEPPAAPGTSAPAP
;
A
#
# COMPACT_ATOMS: atom_id res chain seq x y z
N MET A 1 -45.66 -22.65 4.87
CA MET A 1 -44.66 -21.89 4.08
C MET A 1 -45.08 -21.92 2.62
N ASN A 2 -45.28 -20.78 1.96
CA ASN A 2 -45.87 -20.74 0.62
C ASN A 2 -44.80 -20.97 -0.48
N LYS A 3 -45.21 -21.35 -1.69
CA LYS A 3 -44.30 -21.61 -2.83
C LYS A 3 -43.40 -20.43 -3.19
N ALA A 4 -43.88 -19.19 -3.04
CA ALA A 4 -43.10 -17.97 -3.28
C ALA A 4 -42.03 -17.74 -2.20
N THR A 5 -42.29 -18.10 -0.94
CA THR A 5 -41.30 -18.08 0.14
C THR A 5 -40.21 -19.12 -0.10
N ILE A 6 -40.57 -20.31 -0.59
CA ILE A 6 -39.61 -21.36 -0.95
C ILE A 6 -38.71 -20.91 -2.12
N LEU A 7 -39.30 -20.33 -3.17
CA LEU A 7 -38.57 -19.79 -4.31
C LEU A 7 -37.63 -18.63 -3.93
N ALA A 8 -38.07 -17.71 -3.07
CA ALA A 8 -37.24 -16.59 -2.61
C ALA A 8 -36.02 -17.08 -1.80
N VAL A 9 -36.20 -18.09 -0.93
CA VAL A 9 -35.10 -18.68 -0.16
C VAL A 9 -34.09 -19.39 -1.07
N ILE A 10 -34.56 -20.12 -2.08
CA ILE A 10 -33.67 -20.79 -3.06
C ILE A 10 -32.87 -19.74 -3.86
N LEU A 11 -33.52 -18.67 -4.34
CA LEU A 11 -32.84 -17.61 -5.08
C LEU A 11 -31.76 -16.92 -4.23
N LEU A 12 -32.07 -16.61 -2.97
CA LEU A 12 -31.12 -16.04 -2.01
C LEU A 12 -29.93 -16.98 -1.75
N ALA A 13 -30.18 -18.29 -1.64
CA ALA A 13 -29.12 -19.28 -1.45
C ALA A 13 -28.18 -19.35 -2.66
N ILE A 14 -28.71 -19.27 -3.90
CA ILE A 14 -27.90 -19.26 -5.12
C ILE A 14 -27.05 -17.99 -5.21
N ILE A 15 -27.62 -16.82 -4.92
CA ILE A 15 -26.89 -15.54 -4.93
C ILE A 15 -25.79 -15.55 -3.85
N ALA A 16 -26.11 -16.02 -2.64
CA ALA A 16 -25.14 -16.14 -1.55
C ALA A 16 -24.00 -17.11 -1.91
N ALA A 17 -24.31 -18.26 -2.52
CA ALA A 17 -23.31 -19.22 -2.98
C ALA A 17 -22.41 -18.63 -4.08
N GLY A 18 -23.00 -17.91 -5.05
CA GLY A 18 -22.24 -17.22 -6.10
C GLY A 18 -21.31 -16.14 -5.54
N ALA A 19 -21.80 -15.31 -4.61
CA ALA A 19 -20.99 -14.28 -3.96
C ALA A 19 -19.84 -14.89 -3.13
N LEU A 20 -20.07 -16.03 -2.48
CA LEU A 20 -19.04 -16.75 -1.73
C LEU A 20 -17.95 -17.33 -2.64
N MET A 21 -18.31 -17.88 -3.80
CA MET A 21 -17.34 -18.37 -4.80
C MET A 21 -16.48 -17.23 -5.35
N VAL A 22 -17.10 -16.12 -5.78
CA VAL A 22 -16.38 -14.95 -6.29
C VAL A 22 -15.43 -14.37 -5.23
N ASN A 23 -15.87 -14.29 -3.97
CA ASN A 23 -15.03 -13.80 -2.88
C ASN A 23 -13.82 -14.71 -2.61
N ARG A 24 -13.97 -16.03 -2.76
CA ARG A 24 -12.86 -16.98 -2.62
C ARG A 24 -11.87 -16.85 -3.77
N GLU A 25 -12.35 -16.80 -5.00
CA GLU A 25 -11.52 -16.64 -6.19
C GLU A 25 -10.77 -15.31 -6.19
N MET A 26 -11.43 -14.22 -5.78
CA MET A 26 -10.79 -12.91 -5.59
C MET A 26 -9.70 -12.95 -4.51
N ARG A 27 -9.91 -13.69 -3.40
CA ARG A 27 -8.89 -13.85 -2.35
C ARG A 27 -7.67 -14.64 -2.81
N ASP A 28 -7.89 -15.66 -3.64
CA ASP A 28 -6.83 -16.48 -4.22
C ASP A 28 -6.09 -15.70 -5.32
N ALA A 29 -6.80 -14.93 -6.15
CA ALA A 29 -6.21 -14.07 -7.17
C ALA A 29 -5.34 -12.96 -6.56
N THR A 30 -5.82 -12.29 -5.50
CA THR A 30 -5.05 -11.25 -4.79
C THR A 30 -3.86 -11.79 -3.99
N ALA A 31 -3.76 -13.11 -3.81
CA ALA A 31 -2.58 -13.74 -3.20
C ALA A 31 -1.41 -13.89 -4.18
N ARG A 32 -1.66 -13.78 -5.50
CA ARG A 32 -0.66 -13.96 -6.54
C ARG A 32 0.33 -12.78 -6.60
N PRO A 33 1.66 -13.02 -6.62
CA PRO A 33 2.66 -11.98 -6.79
C PRO A 33 2.38 -10.99 -7.93
N ALA A 34 1.98 -11.46 -9.10
CA ALA A 34 1.67 -10.62 -10.26
C ALA A 34 0.55 -9.60 -9.96
N VAL A 35 -0.55 -10.07 -9.38
CA VAL A 35 -1.70 -9.23 -9.01
C VAL A 35 -1.31 -8.22 -7.94
N GLN A 36 -0.53 -8.63 -6.95
CA GLN A 36 -0.04 -7.73 -5.89
C GLN A 36 0.81 -6.59 -6.45
N ARG A 37 1.68 -6.87 -7.43
CA ARG A 37 2.48 -5.86 -8.12
C ARG A 37 1.62 -4.87 -8.90
N GLN A 38 0.63 -5.35 -9.64
CA GLN A 38 -0.28 -4.47 -10.37
C GLN A 38 -1.10 -3.59 -9.42
N LEU A 39 -1.65 -4.16 -8.34
CA LEU A 39 -2.39 -3.40 -7.33
C LEU A 39 -1.51 -2.35 -6.67
N SER A 40 -0.25 -2.67 -6.41
CA SER A 40 0.74 -1.75 -5.87
C SER A 40 1.06 -0.59 -6.81
N GLN A 41 1.30 -0.84 -8.09
CA GLN A 41 1.50 0.20 -9.10
C GLN A 41 0.26 1.11 -9.24
N ALA A 42 -0.92 0.50 -9.37
CA ALA A 42 -2.18 1.25 -9.46
C ALA A 42 -2.42 2.10 -8.20
N ARG A 43 -2.08 1.57 -7.03
CA ARG A 43 -2.19 2.30 -5.77
C ARG A 43 -1.24 3.50 -5.71
N LEU A 44 0.01 3.32 -6.10
CA LEU A 44 0.99 4.39 -6.15
C LEU A 44 0.59 5.48 -7.14
N ALA A 45 -0.01 5.11 -8.28
CA ALA A 45 -0.56 6.06 -9.24
C ALA A 45 -1.71 6.89 -8.64
N GLN A 46 -2.61 6.27 -7.86
CA GLN A 46 -3.67 7.01 -7.14
C GLN A 46 -3.10 8.02 -6.15
N PHE A 47 -2.05 7.64 -5.40
CA PHE A 47 -1.38 8.57 -4.49
C PHE A 47 -0.62 9.67 -5.22
N ALA A 48 -0.02 9.40 -6.38
CA ALA A 48 0.62 10.40 -7.22
C ALA A 48 -0.41 11.45 -7.69
N GLU A 49 -1.60 11.01 -8.09
CA GLU A 49 -2.70 11.92 -8.44
C GLU A 49 -3.16 12.75 -7.24
N ALA A 50 -3.36 12.12 -6.09
CA ALA A 50 -3.77 12.82 -4.86
C ALA A 50 -2.72 13.87 -4.42
N LEU A 51 -1.43 13.56 -4.56
CA LEU A 51 -0.34 14.51 -4.30
C LEU A 51 -0.33 15.65 -5.31
N ARG A 52 -0.52 15.36 -6.59
CA ARG A 52 -0.60 16.39 -7.64
C ARG A 52 -1.76 17.34 -7.38
N GLN A 53 -2.93 16.82 -7.05
CA GLN A 53 -4.10 17.62 -6.72
C GLN A 53 -3.83 18.49 -5.48
N TYR A 54 -3.30 17.90 -4.41
CA TYR A 54 -2.99 18.65 -3.19
C TYR A 54 -1.99 19.79 -3.43
N GLN A 55 -0.95 19.54 -4.23
CA GLN A 55 0.02 20.56 -4.59
C GLN A 55 -0.58 21.65 -5.50
N GLY A 56 -1.50 21.28 -6.38
CA GLY A 56 -2.25 22.24 -7.20
C GLY A 56 -3.13 23.18 -6.37
N GLU A 57 -3.74 22.67 -5.29
CA GLU A 57 -4.63 23.44 -4.42
C GLU A 57 -3.88 24.24 -3.34
N HIS A 58 -2.82 23.67 -2.74
CA HIS A 58 -2.16 24.23 -1.56
C HIS A 58 -0.74 24.74 -1.81
N HIS A 59 -0.17 24.51 -3.00
CA HIS A 59 1.21 24.85 -3.36
C HIS A 59 2.27 24.34 -2.36
N THR A 60 1.96 23.26 -1.65
CA THR A 60 2.82 22.65 -0.63
C THR A 60 2.63 21.14 -0.61
N TRP A 61 3.56 20.44 0.04
CA TRP A 61 3.42 19.01 0.31
C TRP A 61 2.56 18.78 1.55
N PRO A 62 1.74 17.71 1.59
CA PRO A 62 1.03 17.34 2.81
C PRO A 62 2.03 16.98 3.91
N ASP A 63 1.76 17.37 5.15
CA ASP A 63 2.66 17.08 6.26
C ASP A 63 2.49 15.64 6.78
N THR A 64 1.32 15.04 6.53
CA THR A 64 0.98 13.71 7.04
C THR A 64 0.24 12.88 5.99
N THR A 65 0.32 11.56 6.12
CA THR A 65 -0.48 10.62 5.32
C THR A 65 -1.98 10.89 5.45
N ALA A 66 -2.45 11.34 6.61
CA ALA A 66 -3.87 11.64 6.83
C ALA A 66 -4.36 12.84 5.99
N GLN A 67 -3.53 13.87 5.82
CA GLN A 67 -3.86 14.99 4.92
C GLN A 67 -3.94 14.51 3.46
N LEU A 68 -2.97 13.71 3.02
CA LEU A 68 -2.96 13.12 1.69
C LEU A 68 -4.20 12.26 1.42
N LEU A 69 -4.55 11.36 2.34
CA LEU A 69 -5.74 10.50 2.20
C LEU A 69 -7.02 11.32 2.11
N ARG A 70 -7.15 12.37 2.95
CA ARG A 70 -8.33 13.25 2.92
C ARG A 70 -8.45 14.00 1.61
N ALA A 71 -7.34 14.56 1.11
CA ALA A 71 -7.31 15.29 -0.15
C ALA A 71 -7.67 14.42 -1.35
N GLY A 72 -7.09 13.22 -1.44
CA GLY A 72 -7.40 12.25 -2.48
C GLY A 72 -8.71 11.48 -2.28
N LYS A 73 -9.48 11.76 -1.22
CA LYS A 73 -10.67 10.99 -0.80
C LYS A 73 -10.41 9.48 -0.74
N LEU A 74 -9.19 9.11 -0.34
CA LEU A 74 -8.73 7.73 -0.31
C LEU A 74 -9.09 7.10 1.06
N PRO A 75 -9.59 5.85 1.09
CA PRO A 75 -9.82 5.15 2.35
C PRO A 75 -8.49 4.86 3.06
N ALA A 76 -8.50 4.76 4.38
CA ALA A 76 -7.29 4.47 5.18
C ALA A 76 -6.62 3.14 4.77
N THR A 77 -7.39 2.18 4.29
CA THR A 77 -6.89 0.90 3.75
C THR A 77 -6.06 1.05 2.48
N SER A 78 -6.05 2.22 1.84
CA SER A 78 -5.27 2.51 0.62
C SER A 78 -3.77 2.45 0.87
N THR A 79 -3.30 2.68 2.10
CA THR A 79 -1.88 2.56 2.43
C THR A 79 -1.42 1.11 2.49
N MET A 80 -2.32 0.12 2.43
CA MET A 80 -1.96 -1.28 2.52
C MET A 80 -2.13 -1.98 1.17
N VAL A 81 -1.10 -2.70 0.75
CA VAL A 81 -1.18 -3.66 -0.35
C VAL A 81 -0.64 -5.00 0.11
N ARG A 82 -1.40 -6.07 -0.11
CA ARG A 82 -0.96 -7.45 0.20
C ARG A 82 0.34 -7.73 -0.58
N GLY A 83 1.33 -8.32 0.08
CA GLY A 83 2.69 -8.50 -0.47
C GLY A 83 3.62 -7.30 -0.24
N ALA A 84 3.11 -6.08 -0.31
CA ALA A 84 3.89 -4.85 -0.09
C ALA A 84 4.01 -4.44 1.39
N GLY A 85 3.04 -4.82 2.23
CA GLY A 85 2.89 -4.26 3.57
C GLY A 85 2.23 -2.88 3.54
N ILE A 86 2.67 -1.98 4.42
CA ILE A 86 2.16 -0.62 4.52
C ILE A 86 3.06 0.31 3.70
N TYR A 87 2.44 1.22 2.96
CA TYR A 87 3.07 2.36 2.33
C TYR A 87 3.33 3.45 3.36
N ARG A 88 4.59 3.81 3.52
CA ARG A 88 5.02 4.92 4.36
C ARG A 88 5.18 6.16 3.50
N TYR A 89 4.72 7.29 4.03
CA TYR A 89 4.88 8.59 3.40
C TYR A 89 5.86 9.44 4.20
N ARG A 90 6.70 10.19 3.50
CA ARG A 90 7.51 11.26 4.09
C ARG A 90 7.51 12.46 3.16
N LYS A 91 7.22 13.62 3.75
CA LYS A 91 7.36 14.91 3.09
C LYS A 91 8.81 15.10 2.62
N PRO A 92 9.05 15.39 1.33
CA PRO A 92 10.40 15.66 0.85
C PRO A 92 10.91 16.99 1.40
N ALA A 93 12.24 17.13 1.48
CA ALA A 93 12.86 18.41 1.76
C ALA A 93 12.55 19.43 0.64
N ALA A 94 12.39 20.71 0.99
CA ALA A 94 12.01 21.76 0.03
C ALA A 94 12.97 21.90 -1.16
N ALA A 95 14.26 21.59 -0.97
CA ALA A 95 15.29 21.57 -2.01
C ALA A 95 15.81 20.14 -2.30
N GLY A 96 14.98 19.12 -2.02
CA GLY A 96 15.35 17.72 -2.26
C GLY A 96 15.37 17.36 -3.75
N PRO A 97 16.22 16.41 -4.17
CA PRO A 97 16.19 15.88 -5.54
C PRO A 97 14.82 15.32 -5.93
N ALA A 98 14.41 15.46 -7.20
CA ALA A 98 13.14 14.92 -7.70
C ALA A 98 13.05 13.38 -7.57
N ASP A 99 14.18 12.68 -7.62
CA ASP A 99 14.26 11.22 -7.41
C ASP A 99 14.21 10.80 -5.92
N THR A 100 13.97 11.73 -4.99
CA THR A 100 13.80 11.37 -3.57
C THR A 100 12.53 10.56 -3.38
N LEU A 101 12.59 9.43 -2.66
CA LEU A 101 11.40 8.65 -2.35
C LEU A 101 10.51 9.40 -1.36
N VAL A 102 9.25 9.66 -1.74
CA VAL A 102 8.25 10.29 -0.88
C VAL A 102 7.24 9.28 -0.34
N MET A 103 7.09 8.15 -1.02
CA MET A 103 6.27 7.05 -0.52
C MET A 103 6.82 5.70 -0.96
N TRP A 104 6.93 4.74 -0.05
CA TRP A 104 7.56 3.44 -0.30
C TRP A 104 6.89 2.34 0.53
N SER A 105 6.99 1.10 0.05
CA SER A 105 6.49 -0.06 0.78
C SER A 105 7.45 -0.51 1.90
N ASP A 106 6.90 -1.12 2.95
CA ASP A 106 7.65 -1.74 4.05
C ASP A 106 8.61 -2.84 3.61
N ARG A 107 8.31 -3.50 2.50
CA ARG A 107 9.11 -4.60 1.93
C ARG A 107 8.99 -4.65 0.42
N PRO A 108 9.97 -5.26 -0.27
CA PRO A 108 9.83 -5.65 -1.67
C PRO A 108 8.76 -6.73 -1.85
N HIS A 109 8.18 -6.79 -3.04
CA HIS A 109 7.22 -7.83 -3.42
C HIS A 109 7.96 -9.06 -3.91
N ASP A 110 7.35 -10.22 -3.70
CA ASP A 110 7.85 -11.50 -4.17
C ASP A 110 8.01 -11.52 -5.69
N GLY A 111 8.95 -12.34 -6.17
CA GLY A 111 9.16 -12.62 -7.59
C GLY A 111 7.91 -13.22 -8.24
N VAL A 112 7.78 -13.03 -9.55
CA VAL A 112 6.67 -13.54 -10.36
C VAL A 112 7.21 -14.64 -11.25
N ALA A 113 6.55 -15.80 -11.25
CA ALA A 113 6.96 -16.93 -12.09
C ALA A 113 6.48 -16.73 -13.55
N ALA A 114 7.20 -17.30 -14.52
CA ALA A 114 6.71 -17.35 -15.90
C ALA A 114 5.39 -18.14 -15.97
N GLY A 115 4.44 -17.68 -16.77
CA GLY A 115 3.10 -18.25 -16.89
C GLY A 115 2.10 -17.79 -15.81
N GLU A 116 2.53 -16.98 -14.84
CA GLU A 116 1.63 -16.44 -13.82
C GLU A 116 0.68 -15.38 -14.41
N SER A 117 -0.60 -15.42 -14.04
CA SER A 117 -1.61 -14.49 -14.56
C SER A 117 -1.36 -13.05 -14.11
N TRP A 118 -1.30 -12.14 -15.07
CA TRP A 118 -1.03 -10.72 -14.91
C TRP A 118 -2.32 -9.90 -15.09
N GLY A 119 -3.17 -9.89 -14.06
CA GLY A 119 -4.32 -8.98 -13.86
C GLY A 119 -5.42 -8.88 -14.92
N GLY A 120 -5.30 -9.57 -16.06
CA GLY A 120 -6.36 -9.72 -17.07
C GLY A 120 -6.61 -11.19 -17.38
N GLU A 121 -7.82 -11.51 -17.85
CA GLU A 121 -8.14 -12.85 -18.32
C GLU A 121 -7.22 -13.23 -19.50
N GLY A 122 -6.50 -14.34 -19.38
CA GLY A 122 -5.53 -14.80 -20.37
C GLY A 122 -4.22 -14.01 -20.44
N GLN A 123 -4.06 -12.92 -19.69
CA GLN A 123 -2.78 -12.23 -19.59
C GLN A 123 -1.88 -12.99 -18.62
N VAL A 124 -0.75 -13.51 -19.11
CA VAL A 124 0.26 -14.20 -18.31
C VAL A 124 1.61 -13.53 -18.54
N THR A 125 2.50 -13.60 -17.55
CA THR A 125 3.87 -13.12 -17.76
C THR A 125 4.68 -14.15 -18.55
N ASP A 126 5.26 -13.73 -19.67
CA ASP A 126 6.05 -14.63 -20.53
C ASP A 126 7.40 -15.02 -19.92
N LYS A 127 7.85 -14.28 -18.91
CA LYS A 127 9.14 -14.47 -18.24
C LYS A 127 9.01 -14.32 -16.73
N ALA A 128 9.94 -14.93 -15.99
CA ALA A 128 10.06 -14.70 -14.57
C ALA A 128 10.49 -13.25 -14.31
N VAL A 129 9.92 -12.62 -13.29
CA VAL A 129 10.25 -11.26 -12.86
C VAL A 129 10.84 -11.32 -11.45
N PRO A 130 12.05 -10.76 -11.22
CA PRO A 130 12.70 -10.83 -9.91
C PRO A 130 11.92 -10.04 -8.85
N PRO A 131 12.14 -10.28 -7.55
CA PRO A 131 11.59 -9.45 -6.46
C PRO A 131 11.80 -7.96 -6.69
N THR A 132 10.80 -7.13 -6.36
CA THR A 132 10.82 -5.70 -6.70
C THR A 132 10.01 -4.91 -5.69
N ALA A 133 10.54 -3.78 -5.23
CA ALA A 133 9.78 -2.80 -4.47
C ALA A 133 9.31 -1.67 -5.38
N TYR A 134 8.07 -1.24 -5.24
CA TYR A 134 7.57 -0.04 -5.93
C TYR A 134 7.50 1.14 -4.97
N ALA A 135 7.94 2.29 -5.44
CA ALA A 135 7.93 3.54 -4.68
C ALA A 135 7.47 4.71 -5.56
N LEU A 136 7.13 5.82 -4.91
CA LEU A 136 6.80 7.09 -5.54
C LEU A 136 7.89 8.11 -5.21
N THR A 137 8.37 8.82 -6.22
CA THR A 137 9.39 9.86 -6.09
C THR A 137 8.77 11.24 -5.85
N ALA A 138 9.59 12.22 -5.47
CA ALA A 138 9.18 13.61 -5.32
C ALA A 138 8.75 14.24 -6.66
N GLY A 139 9.25 13.71 -7.79
CA GLY A 139 8.77 14.00 -9.14
C GLY A 139 7.40 13.39 -9.47
N LEU A 140 6.77 12.70 -8.52
CA LEU A 140 5.50 11.98 -8.68
C LEU A 140 5.56 10.83 -9.70
N GLU A 141 6.73 10.22 -9.85
CA GLU A 141 6.95 9.07 -10.71
C GLU A 141 6.94 7.76 -9.91
N VAL A 142 6.24 6.75 -10.43
CA VAL A 142 6.27 5.40 -9.88
C VAL A 142 7.52 4.69 -10.37
N VAL A 143 8.41 4.33 -9.45
CA VAL A 143 9.67 3.64 -9.75
C VAL A 143 9.65 2.21 -9.23
N ALA A 144 10.31 1.32 -9.98
CA ALA A 144 10.59 -0.04 -9.59
C ALA A 144 12.03 -0.13 -9.10
N LEU A 145 12.23 -0.67 -7.90
CA LEU A 145 13.53 -0.80 -7.25
C LEU A 145 13.83 -2.28 -7.02
N SER A 146 15.07 -2.68 -7.31
CA SER A 146 15.59 -3.95 -6.80
C SER A 146 15.60 -3.96 -5.27
N PRO A 147 15.63 -5.14 -4.62
CA PRO A 147 15.71 -5.21 -3.16
C PRO A 147 16.91 -4.45 -2.58
N GLU A 148 18.04 -4.45 -3.30
CA GLU A 148 19.26 -3.74 -2.90
C GLU A 148 19.10 -2.22 -2.99
N GLU A 149 18.53 -1.71 -4.09
CA GLU A 149 18.25 -0.28 -4.23
C GLU A 149 17.22 0.18 -3.21
N TRP A 150 16.18 -0.61 -2.96
CA TRP A 150 15.18 -0.32 -1.95
C TRP A 150 15.81 -0.23 -0.56
N ALA A 151 16.69 -1.16 -0.19
CA ALA A 151 17.37 -1.15 1.09
C ALA A 151 18.27 0.10 1.28
N LYS A 152 18.87 0.60 0.19
CA LYS A 152 19.71 1.81 0.20
C LYS A 152 18.91 3.11 0.21
N ARG A 153 17.81 3.16 -0.55
CA ARG A 153 17.06 4.41 -0.81
C ARG A 153 15.93 4.67 0.17
N LYS A 154 15.37 3.63 0.80
CA LYS A 154 14.29 3.83 1.76
C LYS A 154 14.79 4.72 2.90
N PRO A 155 14.04 5.76 3.30
CA PRO A 155 14.40 6.54 4.46
C PRO A 155 14.53 5.64 5.69
N THR A 156 15.67 5.73 6.39
CA THR A 156 15.83 5.07 7.69
C THR A 156 14.83 5.71 8.65
N GLU A 157 13.93 4.89 9.22
CA GLU A 157 13.14 5.35 10.35
C GLU A 157 14.10 5.56 11.50
N GLU A 158 14.26 6.82 11.92
CA GLU A 158 14.81 7.11 13.23
C GLU A 158 13.76 6.61 14.22
N ILE A 159 13.93 5.37 14.68
CA ILE A 159 13.14 4.83 15.77
C ILE A 159 13.42 5.76 16.93
N ALA A 160 12.43 6.58 17.31
CA ALA A 160 12.50 7.35 18.54
C ALA A 160 12.86 6.36 19.65
N GLN A 161 14.07 6.47 20.19
CA GLN A 161 14.46 5.69 21.35
C GLN A 161 13.46 6.06 22.45
N PRO A 162 12.78 5.08 23.08
CA PRO A 162 12.00 5.39 24.26
C PRO A 162 12.93 6.06 25.26
N GLU A 163 12.55 7.26 25.70
CA GLU A 163 13.25 8.01 26.74
C GLU A 163 13.49 7.04 27.92
N PRO A 164 14.74 6.88 28.39
CA PRO A 164 14.99 6.00 29.52
C PRO A 164 14.11 6.47 30.69
N PRO A 165 13.42 5.57 31.40
CA PRO A 165 12.54 5.96 32.49
C PRO A 165 13.36 6.80 33.48
N ALA A 166 12.84 7.99 33.81
CA ALA A 166 13.43 8.86 34.79
C ALA A 166 13.75 8.04 36.06
N ALA A 167 15.01 8.09 36.49
CA ALA A 167 15.42 7.40 37.70
C ALA A 167 14.50 7.82 38.86
N PRO A 168 14.00 6.87 39.68
CA PRO A 168 13.15 7.22 40.80
C PRO A 168 13.89 8.20 41.70
N GLY A 169 13.27 9.38 41.86
CA GLY A 169 13.81 10.48 42.65
C GLY A 169 14.27 9.99 44.01
N THR A 170 15.52 10.28 44.33
CA THR A 170 16.06 10.16 45.67
C THR A 170 15.36 11.21 46.53
N SER A 171 14.34 10.80 47.27
CA SER A 171 13.77 11.62 48.34
C SER A 171 14.88 11.89 49.36
N ALA A 172 15.44 13.10 49.32
CA ALA A 172 16.27 13.61 50.41
C ALA A 172 15.35 13.86 51.63
N PRO A 173 15.77 13.48 52.85
CA PRO A 173 15.03 13.84 54.05
C PRO A 173 15.20 15.34 54.34
N ALA A 174 14.08 16.00 54.67
CA ALA A 174 14.02 17.40 55.07
C ALA A 174 14.67 17.64 56.45
N PRO A 175 15.12 18.88 56.75
CA PRO A 175 15.89 19.24 57.95
C PRO A 175 15.11 19.18 59.26
#